data_AF-A0A3C0EF82-F1
#
_entry.id   AF-A0A3C0EF82-F1
#
_cell.length_a   1.000
_cell.length_b   1.000
_cell.length_c   1.000
_cell.angle_alpha   90.00
_cell.angle_beta   90.00
_cell.angle_gamma   90.00
#
_symmetry.space_group_name_H-M   'P 1'
#
loop_
_entity.id
_entity.type
_entity.pdbx_description
1 polymer ?
#
loop_
_entity_poly.entity_id
_entity_poly.type
_entity_poly.pdbx_seq_one_letter_code
_entity_poly.pdbx_strand_id
1 'polypeptide(L)'
;MYCRAQLVQLQGDYEEITGLQTDIIAISTDDLSQASYVAESLRLDFPILYDPAADVVREYGVYNLWEDGMATPSTFALDRTGKIRWQHIGKT
;
A
#
# COMPACT_ATOMS: atom_id res chain seq x y z
N MET A 1 -9.07 10.94 -0.01
CA MET A 1 -9.76 10.52 1.24
C MET A 1 -9.85 8.99 1.38
N TYR A 2 -9.93 8.23 0.27
CA TYR A 2 -10.06 6.76 0.30
C TYR A 2 -8.84 6.01 0.87
N CYS A 3 -7.62 6.51 0.68
CA CYS A 3 -6.39 5.84 1.15
C CYS A 3 -6.36 5.63 2.68
N ARG A 4 -6.68 6.64 3.49
CA ARG A 4 -6.69 6.51 4.96
C ARG A 4 -7.76 5.53 5.45
N ALA A 5 -8.94 5.54 4.85
CA ALA A 5 -10.01 4.61 5.23
C ALA A 5 -9.61 3.15 4.94
N GLN A 6 -8.94 2.89 3.82
CA GLN A 6 -8.40 1.58 3.50
C GLN A 6 -7.33 1.12 4.51
N LEU A 7 -6.40 2.00 4.90
CA LEU A 7 -5.39 1.67 5.91
C LEU A 7 -6.01 1.31 7.27
N VAL A 8 -7.06 2.03 7.69
CA VAL A 8 -7.79 1.73 8.94
C VAL A 8 -8.51 0.39 8.84
N GLN A 9 -9.13 0.08 7.70
CA GLN A 9 -9.76 -1.22 7.49
C GLN A 9 -8.74 -2.36 7.55
N LEU A 10 -7.62 -2.24 6.84
CA LEU A 10 -6.55 -3.23 6.84
C LEU A 10 -5.95 -3.42 8.24
N GLN A 11 -5.84 -2.37 9.04
CA GLN A 11 -5.39 -2.47 10.43
C GLN A 11 -6.40 -3.25 11.30
N GLY A 12 -7.69 -3.08 11.06
CA GLY A 12 -8.73 -3.87 11.74
C GLY A 12 -8.66 -5.36 11.41
N ASP A 13 -8.28 -5.69 10.17
CA ASP A 13 -8.18 -7.07 9.68
C ASP A 13 -6.76 -7.67 9.86
N TYR A 14 -5.81 -6.91 10.41
CA TYR A 14 -4.39 -7.26 10.39
C TYR A 14 -4.06 -8.54 11.19
N GLU A 15 -4.73 -8.77 12.32
CA GLU A 15 -4.55 -10.00 13.11
C GLU A 15 -5.04 -11.24 12.33
N GLU A 16 -6.15 -11.13 11.60
CA GLU A 16 -6.65 -12.22 10.75
C GLU A 16 -5.68 -12.51 9.61
N ILE A 17 -5.18 -11.46 8.94
CA ILE A 17 -4.24 -11.58 7.82
C ILE A 17 -2.91 -12.21 8.28
N THR A 18 -2.37 -11.77 9.42
CA THR A 18 -1.14 -12.35 10.00
C THR A 18 -1.34 -13.79 10.48
N GLY A 19 -2.54 -14.13 10.97
CA GLY A 19 -2.95 -15.51 11.27
C GLY A 19 -2.89 -16.45 10.06
N LEU A 20 -3.05 -15.92 8.85
CA LEU A 20 -2.89 -16.66 7.58
C LEU A 20 -1.42 -16.78 7.11
N GLN A 21 -0.45 -16.44 7.97
CA GLN A 21 0.97 -16.38 7.64
C GLN A 21 1.27 -15.43 6.47
N THR A 22 0.53 -14.32 6.44
CA THR A 22 0.62 -13.26 5.43
C THR A 22 0.90 -11.93 6.12
N ASP A 23 1.63 -11.04 5.47
CA ASP A 23 1.95 -9.71 6.01
C ASP A 23 1.46 -8.63 5.05
N ILE A 24 1.24 -7.42 5.57
CA ILE A 24 0.83 -6.25 4.80
C ILE A 24 2.02 -5.30 4.71
N ILE A 25 2.26 -4.76 3.52
CA ILE A 25 3.18 -3.64 3.36
C ILE A 25 2.43 -2.57 2.60
N ALA A 26 2.19 -1.43 3.25
CA ALA A 26 1.66 -0.26 2.57
C ALA A 26 2.80 0.46 1.84
N ILE A 27 2.54 1.04 0.68
CA ILE A 27 3.52 1.82 -0.08
C ILE A 27 2.96 3.24 -0.23
N SER A 28 3.79 4.23 0.10
CA SER A 28 3.46 5.65 -0.10
C SER A 28 4.55 6.35 -0.89
N THR A 29 4.14 7.20 -1.83
CA THR A 29 5.03 8.14 -2.54
C THR A 29 5.23 9.45 -1.79
N ASP A 30 4.54 9.65 -0.66
CA ASP A 30 4.71 10.83 0.21
C ASP A 30 5.99 10.76 1.02
N ASP A 31 6.61 11.89 1.38
CA ASP A 31 7.88 11.91 2.09
C ASP A 31 7.94 11.11 3.42
N LEU A 32 9.14 10.76 3.91
CA LEU A 32 9.31 10.02 5.18
C LEU A 32 8.55 10.67 6.33
N SER A 33 8.54 12.02 6.41
CA SER A 33 7.85 12.72 7.49
C SER A 33 6.34 12.49 7.43
N GLN A 34 5.76 12.48 6.23
CA GLN A 34 4.34 12.21 6.01
C GLN A 34 3.99 10.74 6.22
N ALA A 35 4.82 9.82 5.73
CA ALA A 35 4.63 8.38 5.93
C ALA A 35 4.66 8.01 7.42
N SER A 36 5.64 8.53 8.17
CA SER A 36 5.73 8.34 9.63
C SER A 36 4.53 8.94 10.35
N TYR A 37 4.11 10.15 9.98
CA TYR A 37 2.92 10.77 10.57
C TYR A 37 1.65 9.93 10.36
N VAL A 38 1.46 9.35 9.17
CA VAL A 38 0.31 8.48 8.89
C VAL A 38 0.38 7.20 9.72
N ALA A 39 1.53 6.54 9.78
CA ALA A 39 1.71 5.32 10.58
C ALA A 39 1.41 5.57 12.07
N GLU A 40 1.95 6.64 12.64
CA GLU A 40 1.78 7.00 14.05
C GLU A 40 0.34 7.44 14.35
N SER A 41 -0.26 8.28 13.49
CA SER A 41 -1.61 8.81 13.72
C SER A 41 -2.69 7.74 13.61
N LEU A 42 -2.48 6.73 12.73
CA LEU A 42 -3.40 5.61 12.56
C LEU A 42 -3.05 4.39 13.42
N ARG A 43 -1.90 4.42 14.12
CA ARG A 43 -1.36 3.30 14.92
C ARG A 43 -1.30 2.00 14.11
N LEU A 44 -0.67 2.09 12.93
CA LEU A 44 -0.53 0.93 12.06
C LEU A 44 0.56 0.00 12.60
N ASP A 45 0.23 -1.29 12.72
CA ASP A 45 1.16 -2.32 13.16
C ASP A 45 1.93 -2.93 11.97
N PHE A 46 1.44 -2.75 10.74
CA PHE A 46 2.13 -3.14 9.53
C PHE A 46 3.05 -2.02 9.00
N PRO A 47 4.17 -2.36 8.35
CA PRO A 47 5.11 -1.38 7.83
C PRO A 47 4.55 -0.56 6.66
N ILE A 48 5.02 0.68 6.56
CA ILE A 48 4.86 1.53 5.38
C ILE A 48 6.23 1.71 4.71
N LEU A 49 6.34 1.29 3.45
CA LEU A 49 7.45 1.61 2.58
C LEU A 49 7.26 3.01 2.01
N TYR A 50 8.23 3.88 2.28
CA TYR A 50 8.33 5.19 1.65
C TYR A 50 9.11 5.11 0.34
N ASP A 51 8.51 5.58 -0.75
CA ASP A 51 9.06 5.57 -2.10
C ASP A 51 8.81 6.92 -2.83
N PRO A 52 9.54 7.99 -2.47
CA PRO A 52 9.32 9.32 -3.07
C PRO A 52 9.69 9.38 -4.54
N ALA A 53 10.66 8.57 -4.92
CA ALA A 53 11.08 8.44 -6.29
C ALA A 53 9.98 7.78 -7.13
N ALA A 54 9.01 7.08 -6.50
CA ALA A 54 7.97 6.29 -7.13
C ALA A 54 8.55 5.13 -7.97
N ASP A 55 9.69 4.58 -7.55
CA ASP A 55 10.37 3.49 -8.24
C ASP A 55 9.55 2.20 -8.18
N VAL A 56 9.06 1.84 -6.98
CA VAL A 56 8.28 0.62 -6.74
C VAL A 56 6.95 0.68 -7.48
N VAL A 57 6.21 1.79 -7.36
CA VAL A 57 4.90 1.92 -8.03
C VAL A 57 5.04 1.93 -9.56
N ARG A 58 6.19 2.38 -10.10
CA ARG A 58 6.51 2.25 -11.53
C ARG A 58 6.84 0.83 -11.93
N GLU A 59 7.60 0.09 -11.13
CA GLU A 59 7.87 -1.34 -11.39
C GLU A 59 6.58 -2.18 -11.41
N TYR A 60 5.62 -1.85 -10.56
CA TYR A 60 4.29 -2.47 -10.55
C TYR A 60 3.35 -1.95 -11.65
N GLY A 61 3.77 -0.96 -12.44
CA GLY A 61 3.01 -0.44 -13.59
C GLY A 61 1.74 0.33 -13.21
N VAL A 62 1.69 0.90 -12.01
CA VAL A 62 0.51 1.62 -11.47
C VAL A 62 0.75 3.10 -11.23
N TYR A 63 1.83 3.66 -11.78
CA TYR A 63 2.11 5.08 -11.71
C TYR A 63 1.39 5.85 -12.82
N ASN A 64 0.72 6.95 -12.45
CA ASN A 64 0.13 7.93 -13.36
C ASN A 64 -0.89 7.36 -14.37
N LEU A 65 -1.64 6.31 -14.01
CA LEU A 65 -2.64 5.73 -14.93
C LEU A 65 -3.86 6.65 -15.13
N TRP A 66 -4.04 7.61 -14.24
CA TRP A 66 -5.12 8.61 -14.30
C TRP A 66 -4.62 9.99 -14.75
N GLU A 67 -3.38 10.08 -15.25
CA GLU A 67 -2.75 11.34 -15.71
C GLU A 67 -2.64 12.44 -14.63
N ASP A 68 -2.57 12.05 -13.35
CA ASP A 68 -2.51 12.93 -12.18
C ASP A 68 -1.13 13.02 -11.50
N GLY A 69 -0.14 12.32 -12.04
CA GLY A 69 1.23 12.27 -11.53
C GLY A 69 1.39 11.44 -10.24
N MET A 70 0.39 10.64 -9.87
CA MET A 70 0.37 9.90 -8.59
C MET A 70 0.30 8.38 -8.79
N ALA A 71 0.54 7.63 -7.72
CA ALA A 71 0.27 6.20 -7.71
C ALA A 71 -1.25 5.97 -7.77
N THR A 72 -1.69 5.21 -8.77
CA THR A 72 -3.08 4.76 -8.85
C THR A 72 -3.36 3.80 -7.70
N PRO A 73 -4.43 4.02 -6.91
CA PRO A 73 -4.80 3.13 -5.80
C PRO A 73 -4.86 1.67 -6.26
N SER A 74 -4.06 0.82 -5.63
CA SER A 74 -3.89 -0.55 -6.06
C SER A 74 -3.56 -1.46 -4.88
N THR A 75 -3.79 -2.77 -5.05
CA THR A 75 -3.51 -3.79 -4.05
C THR A 75 -3.05 -5.05 -4.77
N PHE A 76 -1.98 -5.65 -4.28
CA PHE A 76 -1.37 -6.85 -4.86
C PHE A 76 -1.24 -7.91 -3.78
N ALA A 77 -1.59 -9.16 -4.12
CA ALA A 77 -1.33 -10.32 -3.29
C ALA A 77 -0.23 -11.16 -3.93
N LEU A 78 0.90 -11.28 -3.23
CA LEU A 78 2.06 -12.05 -3.67
C LEU A 78 2.08 -13.40 -2.94
N ASP A 79 2.53 -14.45 -3.62
CA ASP A 79 2.87 -15.69 -2.95
C ASP A 79 4.26 -15.63 -2.29
N ARG A 80 4.62 -16.70 -1.57
CA ARG A 80 5.91 -16.84 -0.88
C ARG A 80 7.14 -16.85 -1.82
N THR A 81 6.92 -16.96 -3.14
CA THR A 81 7.99 -16.87 -4.16
C THR A 81 8.11 -15.47 -4.76
N GLY A 82 7.33 -14.51 -4.27
CA GLY A 82 7.29 -13.14 -4.78
C GLY A 82 6.48 -12.96 -6.05
N LYS A 83 5.65 -13.95 -6.45
CA LYS A 83 4.82 -13.83 -7.65
C LYS A 83 3.47 -13.24 -7.30
N ILE A 84 3.03 -12.25 -8.08
CA ILE A 84 1.67 -11.70 -8.01
C ILE A 84 0.69 -12.81 -8.37
N ARG A 85 -0.20 -13.17 -7.44
CA ARG A 85 -1.31 -14.12 -7.64
C ARG A 85 -2.64 -13.44 -7.84
N TRP A 86 -2.76 -12.22 -7.36
CA TRP A 86 -3.93 -11.39 -7.55
C TRP A 86 -3.55 -9.91 -7.49
N GLN A 87 -4.29 -9.09 -8.23
CA GLN A 87 -4.16 -7.65 -8.19
C GLN A 87 -5.52 -6.97 -8.33
N HIS A 88 -5.66 -5.81 -7.70
CA HIS A 88 -6.72 -4.86 -7.94
C HIS A 88 -6.10 -3.50 -8.23
N ILE A 89 -6.54 -2.88 -9.33
CA ILE A 89 -6.17 -1.52 -9.72
C ILE A 89 -7.46 -0.73 -9.76
N GLY A 90 -7.48 0.37 -9.00
CA GLY A 90 -8.61 1.28 -8.92
C GLY A 90 -8.97 1.82 -10.31
N LYS A 91 -10.26 1.96 -10.57
CA LYS A 91 -10.78 2.57 -11.79
C LYS A 91 -11.29 3.97 -11.48
N THR A 92 -11.18 4.86 -12.47
CA THR A 92 -11.85 6.17 -12.51
C THR A 92 -13.36 6.02 -12.63
#